data_AF-A0A536TQF7-F1
#
_entry.id   AF-A0A536TQF7-F1
#
_cell.length_a   1.000
_cell.length_b   1.000
_cell.length_c   1.000
_cell.angle_alpha   90.00
_cell.angle_beta   90.00
_cell.angle_gamma   90.00
#
_symmetry.space_group_name_H-M   'P 1'
#
loop_
_entity.id
_entity.type
_entity.pdbx_description
1 polymer ?
#
loop_
_entity_poly.entity_id
_entity_poly.type
_entity_poly.pdbx_seq_one_letter_code
_entity_poly.pdbx_strand_id
1 'polypeptide(L)' 'CLEKREGPVIAATDYIKAFADQIRSFIPPSRVYRVRGTDGYGRSDSRAKLRHFFEVNRYFVTVAALKALADQGGKSPIQ' A
#
# COMPACT_ATOMS: atom_id res chain seq x y z
N CYS A 1 11.38 -10.99 -8.93
CA CYS A 1 10.88 -9.66 -9.33
C CYS A 1 11.18 -8.55 -8.32
N LEU A 2 11.03 -8.77 -7.00
CA LEU A 2 11.23 -7.69 -6.01
C LEU A 2 12.66 -7.61 -5.46
N GLU A 3 13.41 -8.70 -5.36
CA GLU A 3 14.73 -8.77 -4.69
C GLU A 3 15.69 -7.63 -5.04
N LYS A 4 15.86 -7.28 -6.33
CA LYS A 4 16.81 -6.27 -6.84
C LYS A 4 16.30 -4.82 -6.85
N ARG A 5 15.17 -4.54 -6.20
CA ARG A 5 14.59 -3.18 -6.12
C ARG A 5 15.05 -2.49 -4.82
N GLU A 6 14.71 -1.23 -4.66
CA GLU A 6 14.94 -0.52 -3.39
C GLU A 6 13.63 0.13 -2.91
N GLY A 7 13.62 0.55 -1.65
CA GLY A 7 12.48 1.24 -1.04
C GLY A 7 11.35 0.33 -0.55
N PRO A 8 10.31 0.94 0.07
CA PRO A 8 9.16 0.24 0.62
C PRO A 8 8.27 -0.34 -0.49
N VAL A 9 7.52 -1.38 -0.14
CA VAL A 9 6.53 -2.00 -1.03
C VAL A 9 5.14 -1.63 -0.53
N ILE A 10 4.33 -1.02 -1.42
CA ILE A 10 2.95 -0.64 -1.13
C ILE A 10 2.03 -1.48 -2.02
N ALA A 11 1.13 -2.24 -1.41
CA ALA A 11 0.08 -2.97 -2.11
C ALA A 11 -1.28 -2.29 -1.87
N ALA A 12 -2.08 -2.16 -2.92
CA ALA A 12 -3.47 -1.72 -2.83
C ALA A 12 -4.34 -2.70 -3.63
N THR A 13 -5.43 -3.14 -3.03
CA THR A 13 -6.36 -4.10 -3.63
C THR A 13 -7.80 -3.64 -3.43
N ASP A 14 -8.70 -4.02 -4.35
CA ASP A 14 -10.15 -3.81 -4.20
C ASP A 14 -10.79 -4.87 -3.26
N TYR A 15 -9.97 -5.76 -2.67
CA TYR A 15 -10.35 -6.70 -1.59
C TYR A 15 -9.86 -6.23 -0.21
N ILE A 16 -10.27 -6.91 0.87
CA ILE A 16 -9.75 -6.69 2.22
C ILE A 16 -8.23 -6.83 2.28
N LYS A 17 -7.57 -6.16 3.23
CA LYS A 17 -6.09 -6.18 3.36
C LYS A 17 -5.53 -7.60 3.42
N ALA A 18 -6.23 -8.51 4.11
CA ALA A 18 -5.80 -9.90 4.28
C ALA A 18 -5.48 -10.60 2.95
N PHE A 19 -6.16 -10.24 1.86
CA PHE A 19 -5.89 -10.82 0.53
C PHE A 19 -4.46 -10.55 0.06
N ALA A 20 -4.03 -9.28 0.05
CA ALA A 20 -2.67 -8.94 -0.33
C ALA A 20 -1.64 -9.23 0.78
N ASP A 21 -2.08 -9.41 2.03
CA ASP A 21 -1.20 -9.76 3.13
C ASP A 21 -0.72 -11.22 3.08
N GLN A 22 -1.43 -12.10 2.36
CA GLN A 22 -1.04 -13.51 2.15
C GLN A 22 0.39 -13.67 1.62
N ILE A 23 0.90 -12.70 0.85
CA ILE A 23 2.25 -12.77 0.28
C ILE A 23 3.34 -12.16 1.17
N ARG A 24 3.01 -11.67 2.38
CA ARG A 24 3.94 -10.94 3.25
C ARG A 24 5.23 -11.71 3.53
N SER A 25 5.15 -13.02 3.75
CA SER A 25 6.30 -13.87 4.02
C SER A 25 7.26 -14.02 2.83
N PHE A 26 6.79 -13.74 1.61
CA PHE A 26 7.62 -13.76 0.40
C PHE A 26 8.19 -12.38 0.05
N ILE A 27 7.80 -11.33 0.78
CA ILE A 27 8.41 -10.01 0.63
C ILE A 27 9.74 -10.01 1.37
N PRO A 28 10.84 -9.51 0.76
CA PRO A 28 12.13 -9.45 1.43
C PRO A 28 12.02 -8.78 2.82
N PRO A 29 12.51 -9.42 3.90
CA PRO A 29 12.30 -8.95 5.28
C PRO A 29 12.99 -7.61 5.56
N SER A 30 13.97 -7.24 4.74
CA SER A 30 14.64 -5.93 4.78
C SER A 30 13.76 -4.76 4.35
N ARG A 31 12.51 -5.02 3.90
CA ARG A 31 11.62 -3.99 3.37
C ARG A 31 10.36 -3.81 4.19
N VAL A 32 9.95 -2.56 4.29
CA VAL A 32 8.62 -2.20 4.81
C VAL A 32 7.58 -2.57 3.77
N TYR A 33 6.63 -3.41 4.17
CA TYR A 33 5.47 -3.79 3.36
C TYR A 33 4.17 -3.27 3.97
N ARG A 34 3.50 -2.35 3.27
CA ARG A 34 2.21 -1.79 3.67
C ARG A 34 1.10 -2.17 2.70
N VAL A 35 -0.04 -2.57 3.26
CA VAL A 35 -1.20 -3.03 2.49
C VAL A 35 -2.38 -2.09 2.71
N ARG A 36 -3.05 -1.73 1.61
CA ARG A 36 -4.34 -1.05 1.58
C ARG A 36 -5.37 -2.02 1.00
N GLY A 37 -6.55 -2.03 1.60
CA GLY A 37 -7.64 -2.90 1.21
C GLY A 37 -8.97 -2.32 1.66
N THR A 38 -10.04 -2.91 1.16
CA THR A 38 -11.42 -2.48 1.33
C THR A 38 -12.08 -3.15 2.53
N ASP A 39 -11.41 -3.15 3.69
CA ASP A 39 -11.95 -3.70 4.92
C ASP A 39 -13.21 -2.94 5.37
N GLY A 40 -14.26 -3.69 5.75
CA GLY A 40 -15.55 -3.13 6.17
C GLY A 40 -16.69 -3.44 5.20
N TYR A 41 -17.87 -2.93 5.51
CA TYR A 41 -19.07 -3.14 4.68
C TYR A 41 -19.10 -2.19 3.48
N GLY A 42 -19.62 -2.70 2.37
CA GLY A 42 -19.91 -1.90 1.18
C GLY A 42 -21.00 -0.86 1.42
N ARG A 43 -21.02 0.15 0.56
CA ARG A 43 -22.08 1.16 0.49
C ARG A 43 -22.32 1.58 -0.97
N SER A 44 -23.50 2.10 -1.26
CA SER A 44 -23.85 2.59 -2.60
C SER A 44 -23.25 3.98 -2.82
N ASP A 45 -22.31 4.09 -3.75
CA ASP A 45 -21.74 5.37 -4.19
C ASP A 45 -20.97 5.19 -5.52
N SER A 46 -20.42 6.27 -6.07
CA SER A 46 -19.55 6.19 -7.25
C SER A 46 -18.21 5.53 -6.92
N ARG A 47 -17.57 4.90 -7.93
CA ARG A 47 -16.26 4.25 -7.78
C ARG A 47 -15.20 5.18 -7.19
N ALA A 48 -15.19 6.45 -7.59
CA ALA A 48 -14.23 7.44 -7.11
C ALA A 48 -14.40 7.70 -5.60
N LYS A 49 -15.65 7.87 -5.15
CA LYS A 49 -15.98 8.08 -3.74
C LYS A 49 -15.75 6.82 -2.90
N LEU A 50 -16.06 5.63 -3.42
CA LEU A 50 -15.79 4.36 -2.72
C LEU A 50 -14.30 4.11 -2.55
N ARG A 51 -13.48 4.32 -3.59
CA ARG A 51 -12.02 4.14 -3.48
C ARG A 51 -11.35 5.17 -2.59
N HIS A 52 -11.96 6.35 -2.45
CA HIS A 52 -11.55 7.32 -1.44
C HIS A 52 -11.95 6.87 -0.04
N PHE A 53 -13.20 6.43 0.15
CA PHE A 53 -13.74 5.93 1.42
C PHE A 53 -12.94 4.75 1.98
N PHE A 54 -12.63 3.76 1.16
CA PHE A 54 -11.81 2.60 1.55
C PHE A 54 -10.30 2.89 1.56
N GLU A 55 -9.88 4.12 1.26
CA GLU A 55 -8.47 4.53 1.27
C GLU A 55 -7.56 3.75 0.31
N VAL A 56 -8.09 3.31 -0.83
CA VAL A 56 -7.36 2.52 -1.86
C VAL A 56 -7.03 3.31 -3.12
N ASN A 57 -7.41 4.58 -3.20
CA ASN A 57 -7.10 5.42 -4.36
C ASN A 57 -5.63 5.89 -4.41
N ARG A 58 -5.24 6.52 -5.53
CA ARG A 58 -3.88 7.01 -5.77
C ARG A 58 -3.31 7.91 -4.67
N TYR A 59 -4.14 8.74 -4.03
CA TYR A 59 -3.68 9.67 -3.01
C TYR A 59 -3.23 8.92 -1.76
N PHE A 60 -3.99 7.91 -1.32
CA PHE A 60 -3.63 7.10 -0.17
C PHE A 60 -2.43 6.19 -0.43
N VAL A 61 -2.27 5.71 -1.67
CA VAL A 61 -1.06 4.99 -2.10
C VAL A 61 0.17 5.91 -2.00
N THR A 62 0.09 7.14 -2.52
CA THR A 62 1.19 8.12 -2.43
C THR A 62 1.54 8.45 -0.99
N VAL A 63 0.55 8.75 -0.15
CA VAL A 63 0.78 9.06 1.28
C VAL A 63 1.41 7.87 2.00
N ALA A 64 0.96 6.64 1.73
CA ALA A 64 1.54 5.44 2.32
C ALA A 64 3.00 5.25 1.91
N ALA A 65 3.34 5.51 0.64
CA ALA A 65 4.70 5.42 0.13
C ALA A 65 5.62 6.47 0.78
N LEU A 66 5.21 7.75 0.78
CA LEU A 66 5.99 8.85 1.36
C LEU A 66 6.19 8.67 2.86
N LYS A 67 5.15 8.23 3.59
CA LYS A 67 5.26 7.95 5.02
C LYS A 67 6.22 6.78 5.29
N ALA A 68 6.17 5.71 4.49
CA ALA A 68 7.09 4.58 4.64
C ALA A 68 8.55 4.98 4.36
N LEU A 69 8.81 5.87 3.40
CA LEU A 69 10.14 6.43 3.14
C LEU A 69 10.62 7.32 4.30
N ALA A 70 9.74 8.18 4.83
CA ALA A 70 10.05 9.03 5.97
C ALA A 70 10.40 8.20 7.22
N ASP A 71 9.64 7.13 7.49
CA ASP A 71 9.88 6.22 8.62
C ASP A 71 11.22 5.46 8.49
N GLN A 72 11.75 5.30 7.27
CA GLN A 72 13.06 4.69 7.00
C GLN A 72 14.24 5.67 7.05
N GLY A 73 14.01 6.92 7.49
CA GLY A 73 15.06 7.94 7.56
C GLY A 73 15.23 8.77 6.28
N GLY A 74 14.21 8.84 5.43
CA GLY A 74 14.10 9.88 4.40
C GLY A 74 15.00 9.69 3.17
N LYS A 75 15.33 8.44 2.79
CA LYS A 75 15.99 8.18 1.50
C LYS A 75 15.05 8.63 0.37
N SER A 76 15.35 9.78 -0.23
CA SER A 76 14.64 10.25 -1.42
C SER A 76 14.84 9.22 -2.54
N PRO A 77 13.78 8.75 -3.21
CA PRO A 77 13.90 7.84 -4.35
C PRO A 77 14.45 8.54 -5.61
N ILE A 78 14.84 9.82 -5.51
CA ILE A 78 15.31 10.68 -6.60
C ILE A 78 16.83 10.92 -6.52
N GLN A 79 17.60 9.95 -5.99
CA GLN A 79 19.06 9.91 -6.17
C GLN A 79 19.41 9.05 -7.37
#